data_AF-A0A182IQT1-F1
#
_entry.id   AF-A0A182IQT1-F1
#
_cell.length_a   1.000
_cell.length_b   1.000
_cell.length_c   1.000
_cell.angle_alpha   90.00
_cell.angle_beta   90.00
_cell.angle_gamma   90.00
#
_symmetry.space_group_name_H-M   'P 1'
#
loop_
_entity.id
_entity.type
_entity.pdbx_description
1 polymer ?
#
loop_
_entity_poly.entity_id
_entity_poly.type
_entity_poly.pdbx_seq_one_letter_code
_entity_poly.pdbx_strand_id
1 'polypeptide(L)'
;YARALEGWLIGCQRESASVQGRDPRRQCPEEDLGKLARVGFSIEPHRVGEGFHLQQNCEVQLAAEIEVLKSALADKHSQLLAMESACLQESDRQVELEDSIIAWQDKYERLYESHKRVQKLNQNLEDKLLKLVDRNSGERAQLTSDVATLSVRLAQANYNIQSLKREIERYKTDISVAIQLLQCKPDSFVSPKLSSLPIEIQSKVATYMRLDTNSHSDSEGSTSGVGMATTNSYHVLPASDSPPPICPFPPTAMVYSMRGLGKC
;
A
#
# COMPACT_ATOMS: atom_id res chain seq x y z
N TYR A 1 6.19 29.91 -16.68
CA TYR A 1 4.80 30.20 -16.28
C TYR A 1 4.68 30.65 -14.82
N ALA A 2 5.18 29.90 -13.83
CA ALA A 2 5.12 30.33 -12.42
C ALA A 2 5.78 31.71 -12.13
N ARG A 3 6.95 32.01 -12.73
CA ARG A 3 7.61 33.33 -12.57
C ARG A 3 6.90 34.50 -13.27
N ALA A 4 5.99 34.23 -14.22
CA ALA A 4 5.24 35.29 -14.90
C ALA A 4 4.01 35.73 -14.08
N LEU A 5 3.46 34.81 -13.27
CA LEU A 5 2.33 35.08 -12.38
C LEU A 5 2.77 35.84 -11.11
N GLU A 6 3.95 35.53 -10.56
CA GLU A 6 4.50 36.30 -9.42
C GLU A 6 4.78 37.77 -9.79
N GLY A 7 5.22 38.05 -11.03
CA GLY A 7 5.43 39.42 -11.51
C GLY A 7 4.13 40.22 -11.67
N TRP A 8 3.02 39.56 -12.02
CA TRP A 8 1.71 40.20 -12.14
C TRP A 8 1.09 40.50 -10.77
N LEU A 9 1.23 39.57 -9.82
CA LEU A 9 0.71 39.74 -8.45
C LEU A 9 1.46 40.85 -7.67
N ILE A 10 2.77 40.97 -7.87
CA ILE A 10 3.57 42.07 -7.29
C ILE A 10 3.24 43.43 -7.94
N GLY A 11 2.86 43.44 -9.22
CA GLY A 11 2.39 44.63 -9.94
C GLY A 11 1.07 45.16 -9.38
N CYS A 12 0.07 44.28 -9.21
CA CYS A 12 -1.24 44.66 -8.65
C CYS A 12 -1.17 45.14 -7.19
N GLN A 13 -0.30 44.55 -6.35
CA GLN A 13 -0.17 44.99 -4.96
C GLN A 13 0.45 46.40 -4.83
N ARG A 14 1.29 46.82 -5.79
CA ARG A 14 1.95 48.13 -5.79
C ARG A 14 1.06 49.26 -6.32
N GLU A 15 0.11 48.94 -7.18
CA GLU A 15 -0.87 49.91 -7.71
C GLU A 15 -1.98 50.22 -6.70
N SER A 16 -2.35 49.24 -5.86
CA SER A 16 -3.28 49.41 -4.73
C SER A 16 -2.71 50.28 -3.59
N ALA A 17 -1.39 50.32 -3.40
CA ALA A 17 -0.75 51.15 -2.37
C ALA A 17 -0.62 52.63 -2.74
N SER A 18 -0.82 53.00 -4.02
CA SER A 18 -0.74 54.39 -4.50
C SER A 18 -2.06 55.17 -4.39
N VAL A 19 -3.18 54.51 -4.08
CA VAL A 19 -4.53 55.12 -4.11
C VAL A 19 -5.11 55.36 -2.70
N GLN A 20 -4.44 54.91 -1.64
CA GLN A 20 -4.83 55.18 -0.24
C GLN A 20 -4.08 56.40 0.32
N GLY A 21 -4.30 57.56 -0.28
CA GLY A 21 -3.62 58.80 0.14
C GLY A 21 -4.27 60.09 -0.36
N ARG A 22 -5.57 60.08 -0.70
CA ARG A 22 -6.32 61.31 -0.97
C ARG A 22 -7.56 61.40 -0.11
N ASP A 23 -7.43 62.20 0.92
CA ASP A 23 -8.48 62.81 1.72
C ASP A 23 -9.57 63.45 0.82
N PRO A 24 -10.86 63.06 0.93
CA PRO A 24 -11.93 63.70 0.17
C PRO A 24 -12.43 65.00 0.83
N ARG A 25 -11.85 65.48 1.95
CA ARG A 25 -12.15 66.81 2.51
C ARG A 25 -11.17 67.87 2.04
N ARG A 26 -11.12 68.11 0.73
CA ARG A 26 -10.72 69.44 0.22
C ARG A 26 -11.98 70.23 -0.07
N GLN A 27 -12.35 71.00 0.96
CA GLN A 27 -13.10 72.23 0.85
C GLN A 27 -12.60 73.03 -0.37
N CYS A 28 -13.50 73.34 -1.30
CA CYS A 28 -13.33 74.39 -2.30
C CYS A 28 -14.58 75.28 -2.27
N PRO A 29 -14.40 76.57 -2.58
CA PRO A 29 -14.99 77.67 -1.82
C PRO A 29 -16.39 78.00 -2.31
N GLU A 30 -17.22 78.52 -1.40
CA GLU A 30 -18.38 79.33 -1.74
C GLU A 30 -17.86 80.59 -2.44
N GLU A 31 -17.87 80.59 -3.77
CA GLU A 31 -17.64 81.81 -4.55
C GLU A 31 -18.96 82.57 -4.67
N ASP A 32 -18.97 83.73 -4.01
CA ASP A 32 -19.87 84.86 -4.19
C ASP A 32 -20.14 85.10 -5.68
N LEU A 33 -21.35 84.77 -6.13
CA LEU A 33 -21.90 85.22 -7.41
C LEU A 33 -23.09 86.13 -7.15
N GLY A 34 -22.78 87.43 -7.10
CA GLY A 34 -23.63 88.41 -7.78
C GLY A 34 -24.55 89.26 -6.92
N LYS A 35 -23.96 90.16 -6.13
CA LYS A 35 -24.52 91.52 -6.04
C LYS A 35 -24.36 92.19 -7.41
N LEU A 36 -25.40 92.16 -8.23
CA LEU A 36 -25.53 93.02 -9.41
C LEU A 36 -26.71 93.99 -9.20
N ALA A 37 -26.31 95.22 -8.88
CA ALA A 37 -26.95 96.49 -9.17
C ALA A 37 -28.45 96.49 -9.51
N ARG A 38 -29.28 96.89 -8.55
CA ARG A 38 -30.61 97.44 -8.81
C ARG A 38 -30.47 98.91 -9.22
N VAL A 39 -30.12 99.17 -10.49
CA VAL A 39 -30.27 100.49 -11.11
C VAL A 39 -31.62 100.47 -11.83
N GLY A 40 -32.64 101.07 -11.19
CA GLY A 40 -33.93 101.33 -11.82
C GLY A 40 -33.78 102.47 -12.81
N PHE A 41 -33.56 102.13 -14.08
CA PHE A 41 -33.73 103.07 -15.19
C PHE A 41 -35.23 103.17 -15.49
N SER A 42 -35.78 104.37 -15.35
CA SER A 42 -37.14 104.69 -15.80
C SER A 42 -37.11 104.78 -17.33
N ILE A 43 -37.76 103.86 -18.03
CA ILE A 43 -38.02 103.95 -19.47
C ILE A 43 -39.48 103.64 -19.72
N GLU A 44 -40.14 104.60 -20.35
CA GLU A 44 -41.50 104.58 -20.86
C GLU A 44 -41.82 103.39 -21.78
N PRO A 45 -43.10 103.02 -21.91
CA PRO A 45 -43.50 101.81 -22.61
C PRO A 45 -43.51 102.06 -24.13
N HIS A 46 -42.49 101.56 -24.82
CA HIS A 46 -42.54 101.43 -26.28
C HIS A 46 -42.18 100.00 -26.70
N ARG A 47 -43.23 99.25 -27.09
CA ARG A 47 -43.24 97.93 -27.77
C ARG A 47 -42.10 96.96 -27.41
N VAL A 48 -42.28 96.18 -26.34
CA VAL A 48 -41.46 95.00 -26.00
C VAL A 48 -42.38 93.82 -25.65
N GLY A 49 -43.19 93.37 -26.62
CA GLY A 49 -44.10 92.22 -26.43
C GLY A 49 -43.44 90.88 -26.75
N GLU A 50 -42.44 90.85 -27.62
CA GLU A 50 -41.88 89.61 -28.16
C GLU A 50 -40.59 89.19 -27.43
N GLY A 51 -39.73 90.12 -27.02
CA GLY A 51 -38.44 89.79 -26.37
C GLY A 51 -38.55 89.22 -24.94
N PHE A 52 -39.52 89.64 -24.14
CA PHE A 52 -39.69 89.20 -22.74
C PHE A 52 -40.32 87.80 -22.64
N HIS A 53 -41.25 87.47 -23.54
CA HIS A 53 -41.82 86.14 -23.64
C HIS A 53 -40.83 85.12 -24.17
N LEU A 54 -39.93 85.50 -25.11
CA LEU A 54 -38.83 84.62 -25.54
C LEU A 54 -37.83 84.34 -24.41
N GLN A 55 -37.47 85.36 -23.62
CA GLN A 55 -36.58 85.22 -22.46
C GLN A 55 -37.17 84.27 -21.41
N GLN A 56 -38.44 84.47 -21.05
CA GLN A 56 -39.12 83.65 -20.04
C GLN A 56 -39.36 82.20 -20.52
N ASN A 57 -39.67 82.00 -21.80
CA ASN A 57 -39.77 80.65 -22.37
C ASN A 57 -38.41 79.94 -22.38
N CYS A 58 -37.31 80.66 -22.62
CA CYS A 58 -35.96 80.12 -22.57
C CYS A 58 -35.58 79.69 -21.13
N GLU A 59 -35.92 80.49 -20.12
CA GLU A 59 -35.67 80.16 -18.70
C GLU A 59 -36.47 78.93 -18.25
N VAL A 60 -37.74 78.81 -18.65
CA VAL A 60 -38.57 77.64 -18.33
C VAL A 60 -38.04 76.38 -19.03
N GLN A 61 -37.60 76.51 -20.29
CA GLN A 61 -37.01 75.40 -21.03
C GLN A 61 -35.70 74.92 -20.40
N LEU A 62 -34.83 75.85 -19.97
CA LEU A 62 -33.59 75.53 -19.25
C LEU A 62 -33.87 74.88 -17.89
N ALA A 63 -34.87 75.36 -17.14
CA ALA A 63 -35.25 74.76 -15.86
C ALA A 63 -35.78 73.33 -16.01
N ALA A 64 -36.58 73.07 -17.06
CA ALA A 64 -37.04 71.73 -17.39
C ALA A 64 -35.88 70.81 -17.79
N GLU A 65 -34.92 71.32 -18.58
CA GLU A 65 -33.72 70.57 -18.96
C GLU A 65 -32.84 70.24 -17.75
N ILE A 66 -32.66 71.18 -16.82
CA ILE A 66 -31.95 70.94 -15.56
C ILE A 66 -32.62 69.84 -14.74
N GLU A 67 -33.96 69.82 -14.67
CA GLU A 67 -34.67 68.79 -13.92
C GLU A 67 -34.54 67.41 -14.57
N VAL A 68 -34.61 67.33 -15.90
CA VAL A 68 -34.34 66.10 -16.64
C VAL A 68 -32.92 65.61 -16.41
N LEU A 69 -31.92 66.50 -16.45
CA LEU A 69 -30.53 66.16 -16.20
C LEU A 69 -30.29 65.68 -14.76
N LYS A 70 -30.96 66.29 -13.76
CA LYS A 70 -30.91 65.84 -12.37
C LYS A 70 -31.51 64.45 -12.19
N SER A 71 -32.66 64.18 -12.79
CA SER A 71 -33.28 62.85 -12.77
C SER A 71 -32.37 61.81 -13.41
N ALA A 72 -31.83 62.11 -14.60
CA ALA A 72 -30.91 61.22 -15.29
C ALA A 72 -29.62 60.97 -14.47
N LEU A 73 -29.10 61.99 -13.80
CA LEU A 73 -27.94 61.85 -12.91
C LEU A 73 -28.26 60.94 -11.71
N ALA A 74 -29.43 61.10 -11.09
CA ALA A 74 -29.88 60.25 -9.99
C ALA A 74 -30.03 58.77 -10.41
N ASP A 75 -30.61 58.52 -11.58
CA ASP A 75 -30.73 57.17 -12.16
C ASP A 75 -29.35 56.55 -12.40
N LYS A 76 -28.41 57.33 -12.96
CA LYS A 76 -27.03 56.88 -13.14
C LYS A 76 -26.32 56.60 -11.81
N HIS A 77 -26.57 57.41 -10.79
CA HIS A 77 -26.01 57.19 -9.46
C HIS A 77 -26.55 55.90 -8.82
N SER A 78 -27.86 55.64 -8.95
CA SER A 78 -28.48 54.39 -8.50
C SER A 78 -27.92 53.18 -9.25
N GLN A 79 -27.76 53.28 -10.57
CA GLN A 79 -27.14 52.23 -11.38
C GLN A 79 -25.69 51.95 -10.97
N LEU A 80 -24.93 53.01 -10.65
CA LEU A 80 -23.54 52.90 -10.19
C LEU A 80 -23.45 52.16 -8.86
N LEU A 81 -24.28 52.53 -7.86
CA LEU A 81 -24.31 51.84 -6.56
C LEU A 81 -24.72 50.36 -6.68
N ALA A 82 -25.65 50.04 -7.58
CA ALA A 82 -26.04 48.65 -7.84
C ALA A 82 -24.87 47.85 -8.45
N MET A 83 -24.12 48.47 -9.38
CA MET A 83 -22.94 47.85 -9.99
C MET A 83 -21.79 47.69 -8.98
N GLU A 84 -21.57 48.67 -8.10
CA GLU A 84 -20.59 48.56 -7.00
C GLU A 84 -20.94 47.42 -6.06
N SER A 85 -22.21 47.30 -5.67
CA SER A 85 -22.68 46.21 -4.80
C SER A 85 -22.48 44.83 -5.45
N ALA A 86 -22.79 44.71 -6.74
CA ALA A 86 -22.56 43.48 -7.49
C ALA A 86 -21.07 43.15 -7.61
N CYS A 87 -20.21 44.15 -7.78
CA CYS A 87 -18.75 43.97 -7.83
C CYS A 87 -18.20 43.44 -6.50
N LEU A 88 -18.66 43.99 -5.37
CA LEU A 88 -18.28 43.52 -4.04
C LEU A 88 -18.74 42.07 -3.79
N GLN A 89 -19.99 41.76 -4.12
CA GLN A 89 -20.53 40.40 -3.98
C GLN A 89 -19.75 39.39 -4.83
N GLU A 90 -19.37 39.77 -6.04
CA GLU A 90 -18.58 38.92 -6.93
C GLU A 90 -17.15 38.72 -6.40
N SER A 91 -16.55 39.75 -5.79
CA SER A 91 -15.27 39.65 -5.10
C SER A 91 -15.33 38.68 -3.93
N ASP A 92 -16.38 38.75 -3.10
CA ASP A 92 -16.56 37.81 -1.97
C ASP A 92 -16.73 36.38 -2.46
N ARG A 93 -17.54 36.19 -3.51
CA ARG A 93 -17.72 34.88 -4.17
C ARG A 93 -16.42 34.33 -4.74
N GLN A 94 -15.56 35.20 -5.30
CA GLN A 94 -14.25 34.81 -5.79
C GLN A 94 -13.37 34.29 -4.64
N VAL A 95 -13.32 34.98 -3.51
CA VAL A 95 -12.56 34.55 -2.33
C VAL A 95 -13.04 33.19 -1.81
N GLU A 96 -14.35 32.97 -1.71
CA GLU A 96 -14.91 31.67 -1.27
C GLU A 96 -14.51 30.51 -2.21
N LEU A 97 -14.46 30.77 -3.52
CA LEU A 97 -13.99 29.78 -4.49
C LEU A 97 -12.50 29.51 -4.37
N GLU A 98 -11.69 30.54 -4.15
CA GLU A 98 -10.24 30.40 -3.93
C GLU A 98 -9.96 29.54 -2.68
N ASP A 99 -10.65 29.81 -1.57
CA ASP A 99 -10.57 29.01 -0.34
C ASP A 99 -11.00 27.56 -0.58
N SER A 100 -12.08 27.37 -1.33
CA SER A 100 -12.55 26.03 -1.72
C SER A 100 -11.52 25.27 -2.54
N ILE A 101 -10.86 25.94 -3.49
CA ILE A 101 -9.80 25.36 -4.32
C ILE A 101 -8.62 24.92 -3.44
N ILE A 102 -8.17 25.78 -2.52
CA ILE A 102 -7.08 25.45 -1.58
C ILE A 102 -7.44 24.22 -0.74
N ALA A 103 -8.66 24.19 -0.18
CA ALA A 103 -9.13 23.06 0.62
C ALA A 103 -9.17 21.74 -0.17
N TRP A 104 -9.54 21.79 -1.46
CA TRP A 104 -9.52 20.61 -2.33
C TRP A 104 -8.11 20.17 -2.72
N GLN A 105 -7.19 21.11 -2.93
CA GLN A 105 -5.77 20.82 -3.17
C GLN A 105 -5.15 20.10 -1.97
N ASP A 106 -5.38 20.59 -0.76
CA ASP A 106 -4.89 19.95 0.47
C ASP A 106 -5.44 18.53 0.65
N LYS A 107 -6.74 18.33 0.37
CA LYS A 107 -7.36 17.00 0.41
C LYS A 107 -6.73 16.06 -0.61
N TYR A 108 -6.50 16.55 -1.82
CA TYR A 108 -5.87 15.79 -2.88
C TYR A 108 -4.44 15.39 -2.50
N GLU A 109 -3.63 16.33 -2.01
CA GLU A 109 -2.24 16.07 -1.65
C GLU A 109 -2.15 15.02 -0.52
N ARG A 110 -2.96 15.17 0.53
CA ARG A 110 -3.03 14.18 1.62
C ARG A 110 -3.42 12.79 1.12
N LEU A 111 -4.39 12.70 0.22
CA LEU A 111 -4.82 11.44 -0.37
C LEU A 111 -3.71 10.84 -1.24
N TYR A 112 -3.07 11.65 -2.07
CA TYR A 112 -1.97 11.26 -2.94
C TYR A 112 -0.76 10.73 -2.14
N GLU A 113 -0.35 11.44 -1.08
CA GLU A 113 0.70 10.99 -0.17
C GLU A 113 0.34 9.68 0.53
N SER A 114 -0.92 9.53 0.96
CA SER A 114 -1.41 8.29 1.58
C SER A 114 -1.35 7.12 0.61
N HIS A 115 -1.82 7.32 -0.62
CA HIS A 115 -1.74 6.34 -1.68
C HIS A 115 -0.29 5.94 -1.97
N LYS A 116 0.62 6.92 -2.07
CA LYS A 116 2.06 6.68 -2.29
C LYS A 116 2.68 5.86 -1.16
N ARG A 117 2.30 6.11 0.10
CA ARG A 117 2.75 5.30 1.25
C ARG A 117 2.29 3.85 1.14
N VAL A 118 1.01 3.64 0.82
CA VAL A 118 0.45 2.28 0.63
C VAL A 118 1.12 1.56 -0.54
N GLN A 119 1.34 2.25 -1.67
CA GLN A 119 2.03 1.70 -2.82
C GLN A 119 3.45 1.23 -2.47
N LYS A 120 4.18 2.01 -1.67
CA LYS A 120 5.53 1.64 -1.18
C LYS A 120 5.48 0.43 -0.24
N LEU A 121 4.48 0.36 0.64
CA LEU A 121 4.28 -0.81 1.52
C LEU A 121 3.96 -2.06 0.70
N ASN A 122 3.10 -1.95 -0.30
CA ASN A 122 2.75 -3.07 -1.16
C ASN A 122 3.96 -3.59 -1.93
N GLN A 123 4.76 -2.71 -2.54
CA GLN A 123 6.01 -3.10 -3.20
C GLN A 123 6.95 -3.84 -2.24
N ASN A 124 7.08 -3.35 -1.00
CA ASN A 124 7.92 -4.01 0.00
C ASN A 124 7.40 -5.41 0.38
N LEU A 125 6.08 -5.60 0.41
CA LEU A 125 5.46 -6.90 0.68
C LEU A 125 5.64 -7.86 -0.50
N GLU A 126 5.47 -7.37 -1.73
CA GLU A 126 5.74 -8.14 -2.95
C GLU A 126 7.21 -8.61 -2.99
N ASP A 127 8.17 -7.72 -2.69
CA ASP A 127 9.59 -8.08 -2.62
C ASP A 127 9.88 -9.12 -1.52
N LYS A 128 9.23 -9.02 -0.37
CA LYS A 128 9.36 -9.99 0.73
C LYS A 128 8.77 -11.35 0.34
N LEU A 129 7.63 -11.35 -0.36
CA LEU A 129 7.00 -12.57 -0.85
C LEU A 129 7.89 -13.29 -1.86
N LEU A 130 8.46 -12.54 -2.82
CA LEU A 130 9.42 -13.09 -3.79
C LEU A 130 10.61 -13.76 -3.09
N LYS A 131 11.23 -13.08 -2.10
CA LYS A 131 12.34 -13.65 -1.31
C LYS A 131 11.95 -14.91 -0.54
N LEU A 132 10.74 -14.96 0.03
CA LEU A 132 10.25 -16.13 0.73
C LEU A 132 10.04 -17.32 -0.22
N VAL A 133 9.48 -17.07 -1.40
CA VAL A 133 9.29 -18.07 -2.45
C VAL A 133 10.62 -18.62 -2.92
N ASP A 134 11.61 -17.77 -3.19
CA ASP A 134 12.95 -18.19 -3.62
C ASP A 134 13.64 -19.06 -2.58
N ARG A 135 13.63 -18.63 -1.31
CA ARG A 135 14.19 -19.41 -0.19
C ARG A 135 13.47 -20.76 -0.06
N ASN A 136 12.15 -20.77 -0.07
CA ASN A 136 11.38 -22.00 0.09
C ASN A 136 11.57 -22.96 -1.09
N SER A 137 11.72 -22.44 -2.31
CA SER A 137 12.06 -23.24 -3.48
C SER A 137 13.42 -23.92 -3.32
N GLY A 138 14.42 -23.18 -2.80
CA GLY A 138 15.73 -23.71 -2.47
C GLY A 138 15.69 -24.80 -1.39
N GLU A 139 14.98 -24.55 -0.28
CA GLU A 139 14.77 -25.53 0.79
C GLU A 139 14.07 -26.80 0.28
N ARG A 140 13.03 -26.65 -0.54
CA ARG A 140 12.33 -27.77 -1.16
C ARG A 140 13.26 -28.58 -2.06
N ALA A 141 14.09 -27.93 -2.87
CA ALA A 141 15.07 -28.62 -3.73
C ALA A 141 16.10 -29.40 -2.88
N GLN A 142 16.62 -28.78 -1.81
CA GLN A 142 17.54 -29.44 -0.89
C GLN A 142 16.91 -30.66 -0.22
N LEU A 143 15.71 -30.51 0.36
CA LEU A 143 14.99 -31.63 0.99
C LEU A 143 14.69 -32.75 0.00
N THR A 144 14.35 -32.41 -1.25
CA THR A 144 14.12 -33.41 -2.31
C THR A 144 15.41 -34.19 -2.60
N SER A 145 16.56 -33.52 -2.67
CA SER A 145 17.87 -34.15 -2.85
C SER A 145 18.23 -35.05 -1.66
N ASP A 146 17.97 -34.61 -0.44
CA ASP A 146 18.24 -35.37 0.78
C ASP A 146 17.36 -36.63 0.85
N VAL A 147 16.08 -36.51 0.52
CA VAL A 147 15.16 -37.66 0.42
C VAL A 147 15.68 -38.67 -0.60
N ALA A 148 16.05 -38.24 -1.80
CA ALA A 148 16.59 -39.14 -2.82
C ALA A 148 17.87 -39.85 -2.34
N THR A 149 18.78 -39.12 -1.71
CA THR A 149 20.02 -39.67 -1.15
C THR A 149 19.74 -40.71 -0.06
N LEU A 150 18.83 -40.41 0.86
CA LEU A 150 18.44 -41.32 1.93
C LEU A 150 17.71 -42.55 1.39
N SER A 151 16.85 -42.41 0.38
CA SER A 151 16.20 -43.53 -0.30
C SER A 151 17.21 -44.50 -0.91
N VAL A 152 18.27 -43.99 -1.56
CA VAL A 152 19.35 -44.83 -2.11
C VAL A 152 20.11 -45.54 -1.00
N ARG A 153 20.49 -44.83 0.08
CA ARG A 153 21.20 -45.43 1.22
C ARG A 153 20.37 -46.52 1.90
N LEU A 154 19.07 -46.30 2.05
CA LEU A 154 18.14 -47.27 2.61
C LEU A 154 18.05 -48.52 1.73
N ALA A 155 17.91 -48.36 0.41
CA ALA A 155 17.90 -49.47 -0.53
C ALA A 155 19.20 -50.29 -0.46
N GLN A 156 20.35 -49.62 -0.39
CA GLN A 156 21.66 -50.28 -0.24
C GLN A 156 21.77 -51.06 1.09
N ALA A 157 21.34 -50.47 2.20
CA ALA A 157 21.35 -51.14 3.50
C ALA A 157 20.45 -52.38 3.49
N ASN A 158 19.26 -52.28 2.90
CA ASN A 158 18.35 -53.41 2.74
C ASN A 158 18.94 -54.52 1.86
N TYR A 159 19.62 -54.15 0.77
CA TYR A 159 20.35 -55.11 -0.06
C TYR A 159 21.44 -55.85 0.73
N ASN A 160 22.25 -55.13 1.51
CA ASN A 160 23.31 -55.71 2.33
C ASN A 160 22.74 -56.68 3.38
N ILE A 161 21.65 -56.31 4.05
CA ILE A 161 20.95 -57.19 5.01
C ILE A 161 20.51 -58.48 4.32
N GLN A 162 19.90 -58.38 3.14
CA GLN A 162 19.47 -59.57 2.39
C GLN A 162 20.66 -60.43 1.94
N SER A 163 21.78 -59.81 1.56
CA SER A 163 22.99 -60.55 1.21
C SER A 163 23.56 -61.33 2.38
N LEU A 164 23.70 -60.68 3.55
CA LEU A 164 24.17 -61.34 4.77
C LEU A 164 23.22 -62.45 5.22
N LYS A 165 21.90 -62.24 5.12
CA LYS A 165 20.93 -63.31 5.40
C LYS A 165 21.12 -64.52 4.49
N ARG A 166 21.34 -64.31 3.18
CA ARG A 166 21.64 -65.40 2.23
C ARG A 166 22.94 -66.13 2.57
N GLU A 167 23.98 -65.40 2.98
CA GLU A 167 25.25 -65.99 3.42
C GLU A 167 25.10 -66.82 4.69
N ILE A 168 24.33 -66.34 5.68
CA ILE A 168 24.04 -67.09 6.91
C ILE A 168 23.35 -68.42 6.60
N GLU A 169 22.33 -68.42 5.74
CA GLU A 169 21.65 -69.67 5.37
C GLU A 169 22.57 -70.62 4.59
N ARG A 170 23.46 -70.09 3.75
CA ARG A 170 24.49 -70.89 3.07
C ARG A 170 25.44 -71.55 4.08
N TYR A 171 25.98 -70.78 5.03
CA TYR A 171 26.87 -71.31 6.05
C TYR A 171 26.19 -72.35 6.94
N LYS A 172 24.91 -72.15 7.30
CA LYS A 172 24.13 -73.18 8.02
C LYS A 172 24.04 -74.48 7.21
N THR A 173 23.80 -74.38 5.91
CA THR A 173 23.73 -75.54 5.01
C THR A 173 25.08 -76.26 4.95
N ASP A 174 26.18 -75.51 4.76
CA ASP A 174 27.54 -76.06 4.72
C ASP A 174 27.92 -76.76 6.04
N ILE A 175 27.60 -76.13 7.18
CA ILE A 175 27.81 -76.72 8.52
C ILE A 175 27.01 -78.01 8.68
N SER A 176 25.75 -78.03 8.23
CA SER A 176 24.90 -79.22 8.31
C SER A 176 25.50 -80.40 7.54
N VAL A 177 26.01 -80.14 6.32
CA VAL A 177 26.71 -81.16 5.52
C VAL A 177 27.98 -81.64 6.22
N ALA A 178 28.78 -80.72 6.77
CA ALA A 178 30.00 -81.08 7.51
C ALA A 178 29.68 -81.98 8.72
N ILE A 179 28.63 -81.67 9.48
CA ILE A 179 28.15 -82.50 10.59
C ILE A 179 27.76 -83.89 10.10
N GLN A 180 26.97 -83.99 9.02
CA GLN A 180 26.56 -85.28 8.45
C GLN A 180 27.78 -86.12 8.04
N LEU A 181 28.74 -85.52 7.33
CA LEU A 181 29.97 -86.22 6.90
C LEU A 181 30.80 -86.73 8.09
N LEU A 182 30.91 -85.95 9.15
CA LEU A 182 31.58 -86.36 10.39
C LEU A 182 30.84 -87.53 11.06
N GLN A 183 29.51 -87.53 11.04
CA GLN A 183 28.67 -88.57 11.64
C GLN A 183 28.62 -89.87 10.81
N CYS A 184 28.91 -89.85 9.51
CA CYS A 184 28.87 -91.05 8.66
C CYS A 184 29.94 -92.12 8.99
N LYS A 185 31.00 -91.81 9.77
CA LYS A 185 32.06 -92.76 10.19
C LYS A 185 32.67 -92.43 11.57
N PRO A 186 31.96 -92.62 12.69
CA PRO A 186 32.44 -92.24 14.03
C PRO A 186 33.74 -92.94 14.44
N ASP A 187 33.95 -94.20 14.03
CA ASP A 187 35.15 -94.99 14.39
C ASP A 187 36.40 -94.65 13.55
N SER A 188 36.24 -93.86 12.48
CA SER A 188 37.35 -93.46 11.59
C SER A 188 38.03 -92.16 12.04
N PHE A 189 37.46 -91.43 13.01
CA PHE A 189 38.00 -90.18 13.51
C PHE A 189 38.60 -90.37 14.91
N VAL A 190 39.77 -89.79 15.15
CA VAL A 190 40.41 -89.79 16.48
C VAL A 190 39.53 -88.99 17.45
N SER A 191 39.22 -89.56 18.62
CA SER A 191 38.46 -88.85 19.65
C SER A 191 39.18 -87.55 20.03
N PRO A 192 38.54 -86.37 19.88
CA PRO A 192 39.18 -85.11 20.20
C PRO A 192 39.47 -85.04 21.70
N LYS A 193 40.75 -85.07 22.09
CA LYS A 193 41.14 -84.82 23.48
C LYS A 193 41.13 -83.31 23.69
N LEU A 194 40.37 -82.80 24.65
CA LEU A 194 40.31 -81.37 25.01
C LEU A 194 41.71 -80.77 25.22
N SER A 195 42.67 -81.58 25.68
CA SER A 195 44.07 -81.19 25.89
C SER A 195 44.90 -80.93 24.62
N SER A 196 44.42 -81.30 23.42
CA SER A 196 45.17 -81.11 22.17
C SER A 196 44.85 -79.80 21.43
N LEU A 197 43.89 -79.00 21.94
CA LEU A 197 43.51 -77.71 21.37
C LEU A 197 44.33 -76.56 22.00
N PRO A 198 44.54 -75.42 21.32
CA PRO A 198 45.09 -74.21 21.94
C PRO A 198 44.27 -73.76 23.16
N ILE A 199 44.93 -73.22 24.20
CA ILE A 199 44.30 -72.85 25.49
C ILE A 199 43.09 -71.92 25.35
N GLU A 200 43.14 -70.96 24.41
CA GLU A 200 42.03 -70.04 24.13
C GLU A 200 40.78 -70.73 23.57
N ILE A 201 40.98 -71.86 22.87
CA ILE A 201 39.90 -72.67 22.31
C ILE A 201 39.37 -73.62 23.39
N GLN A 202 40.26 -74.19 24.22
CA GLN A 202 39.87 -75.03 25.36
C GLN A 202 38.92 -74.28 26.31
N SER A 203 39.24 -73.02 26.63
CA SER A 203 38.40 -72.20 27.52
C SER A 203 37.02 -71.90 26.92
N LYS A 204 36.95 -71.61 25.62
CA LYS A 204 35.69 -71.40 24.89
C LYS A 204 34.84 -72.66 24.84
N VAL A 205 35.45 -73.81 24.50
CA VAL A 205 34.75 -75.11 24.47
C VAL A 205 34.23 -75.48 25.85
N ALA A 206 35.04 -75.31 26.91
CA ALA A 206 34.60 -75.55 28.29
C ALA A 206 33.46 -74.60 28.72
N THR A 207 33.44 -73.37 28.22
CA THR A 207 32.36 -72.40 28.48
C THR A 207 31.08 -72.81 27.75
N TYR A 208 31.14 -73.19 26.47
CA TYR A 208 29.99 -73.68 25.71
C TYR A 208 29.39 -74.95 26.32
N MET A 209 30.23 -75.93 26.69
CA MET A 209 29.78 -77.17 27.34
C MET A 209 29.11 -76.94 28.70
N ARG A 210 29.44 -75.84 29.40
CA ARG A 210 28.77 -75.41 30.64
C ARG A 210 27.44 -74.69 30.39
N LEU A 211 27.28 -74.01 29.24
CA LEU A 211 26.03 -73.32 28.89
C LEU A 211 24.93 -74.29 28.43
N ASP A 212 25.29 -75.38 27.75
CA ASP A 212 24.33 -76.36 27.22
C ASP A 212 23.57 -77.11 28.34
N THR A 213 24.07 -77.11 29.59
CA THR A 213 23.37 -77.69 30.74
C THR A 213 22.56 -76.67 31.56
N ASN A 214 22.54 -75.39 31.19
CA ASN A 214 21.97 -74.29 32.00
C ASN A 214 20.95 -73.41 31.25
N SER A 215 20.35 -73.88 30.16
CA SER A 215 19.41 -73.08 29.34
C SER A 215 18.02 -73.70 29.29
N HIS A 216 17.38 -73.75 30.46
CA HIS A 216 15.92 -73.60 30.57
C HIS A 216 15.70 -72.51 31.62
N SER A 217 14.89 -71.49 31.31
CA SER A 217 14.67 -70.22 32.05
C SER A 217 15.63 -69.08 31.67
N ASP A 218 15.21 -67.86 31.29
CA ASP A 218 13.91 -67.21 31.34
C ASP A 218 13.74 -66.19 30.19
N SER A 219 12.47 -66.00 29.87
CA SER A 219 11.89 -64.88 29.14
C SER A 219 12.24 -63.55 29.81
N GLU A 220 12.80 -62.59 29.07
CA GLU A 220 12.56 -61.16 29.32
C GLU A 220 12.55 -60.37 28.01
N GLY A 221 11.35 -59.92 27.62
CA GLY A 221 11.17 -58.85 26.66
C GLY A 221 11.53 -57.52 27.32
N SER A 222 12.70 -57.00 27.00
CA SER A 222 13.05 -55.61 27.33
C SER A 222 12.73 -54.71 26.14
N THR A 223 11.57 -54.06 26.22
CA THR A 223 11.22 -52.90 25.39
C THR A 223 11.96 -51.69 25.95
N SER A 224 13.10 -51.33 25.36
CA SER A 224 13.67 -49.99 25.55
C SER A 224 13.59 -49.24 24.23
N GLY A 225 12.38 -48.73 23.95
CA GLY A 225 12.14 -47.73 22.93
C GLY A 225 12.09 -46.36 23.59
N VAL A 226 13.23 -45.69 23.71
CA VAL A 226 13.26 -44.23 23.91
C VAL A 226 12.89 -43.60 22.58
N GLY A 227 11.58 -43.50 22.33
CA GLY A 227 11.02 -42.68 21.26
C GLY A 227 10.70 -41.30 21.82
N MET A 228 11.52 -40.30 21.51
CA MET A 228 11.14 -38.91 21.68
C MET A 228 9.99 -38.60 20.70
N ALA A 229 8.76 -38.70 21.20
CA ALA A 229 7.58 -38.22 20.48
C ALA A 229 7.55 -36.69 20.57
N THR A 230 7.93 -36.01 19.49
CA THR A 230 7.54 -34.62 19.25
C THR A 230 6.05 -34.62 18.94
N THR A 231 5.22 -34.39 19.96
CA THR A 231 3.78 -34.20 19.82
C THR A 231 3.47 -32.82 19.25
N ASN A 232 3.87 -32.55 18.00
CA ASN A 232 3.20 -31.53 17.21
C ASN A 232 1.91 -32.14 16.67
N SER A 233 0.91 -32.20 17.55
CA SER A 233 -0.48 -32.45 17.22
C SER A 233 -0.96 -31.32 16.30
N TYR A 234 -1.06 -31.59 15.00
CA TYR A 234 -1.85 -30.77 14.09
C TYR A 234 -3.32 -31.04 14.44
N HIS A 235 -3.89 -30.19 15.31
CA HIS A 235 -5.32 -30.20 15.56
C HIS A 235 -6.04 -29.74 14.29
N VAL A 236 -6.45 -30.69 13.45
CA VAL A 236 -7.36 -30.42 12.34
C VAL A 236 -8.71 -30.05 12.97
N LEU A 237 -9.03 -28.75 12.94
CA LEU A 237 -10.34 -28.27 13.36
C LEU A 237 -11.43 -28.86 12.45
N PRO A 238 -12.59 -29.27 12.99
CA PRO A 238 -13.72 -29.67 12.16
C PRO A 238 -14.10 -28.51 11.23
N ALA A 239 -14.34 -28.81 9.96
CA ALA A 239 -14.84 -27.84 8.99
C ALA A 239 -16.13 -27.21 9.53
N SER A 240 -16.06 -25.95 9.97
CA SER A 240 -17.26 -25.15 10.23
C SER A 240 -17.94 -24.87 8.90
N ASP A 241 -19.13 -25.42 8.73
CA ASP A 241 -20.01 -25.22 7.57
C ASP A 241 -20.74 -23.86 7.68
N SER A 242 -19.98 -22.78 7.86
CA SER A 242 -20.49 -21.42 7.85
C SER A 242 -19.86 -20.62 6.70
N PRO A 243 -20.67 -19.91 5.88
CA PRO A 243 -20.12 -19.12 4.79
C PRO A 243 -19.24 -18.00 5.36
N PRO A 244 -18.09 -17.68 4.73
CA PRO A 244 -17.20 -16.64 5.21
C PRO A 244 -17.91 -15.28 5.19
N PRO A 245 -17.59 -14.37 6.13
CA PRO A 245 -18.14 -13.03 6.13
C PRO A 245 -17.76 -12.34 4.81
N ILE A 246 -18.79 -11.83 4.13
CA ILE A 246 -18.67 -11.11 2.85
C ILE A 246 -17.75 -9.91 3.09
N CYS A 247 -16.56 -9.95 2.51
CA CYS A 247 -15.66 -8.81 2.44
C CYS A 247 -16.34 -7.68 1.65
N PRO A 248 -16.35 -6.42 2.14
CA PRO A 248 -17.16 -5.35 1.56
C PRO A 248 -16.51 -4.69 0.33
N PHE A 249 -15.46 -5.29 -0.24
CA PHE A 249 -14.73 -4.70 -1.36
C PHE A 249 -14.96 -5.53 -2.63
N PRO A 250 -15.53 -4.92 -3.70
CA PRO A 250 -15.72 -5.62 -4.96
C PRO A 250 -14.36 -6.00 -5.57
N PRO A 251 -14.28 -7.06 -6.39
CA PRO A 251 -13.05 -7.45 -7.07
C PRO A 251 -12.54 -6.28 -7.92
N THR A 252 -11.34 -5.79 -7.59
CA THR A 252 -10.67 -4.74 -8.37
C THR A 252 -10.53 -5.21 -9.81
N ALA A 253 -11.11 -4.46 -10.74
CA ALA A 253 -10.96 -4.69 -12.17
C ALA A 253 -9.46 -4.69 -12.52
N MET A 254 -9.01 -5.79 -13.13
CA MET A 254 -7.68 -5.90 -13.72
C MET A 254 -7.59 -4.93 -14.90
N VAL A 255 -6.98 -3.76 -14.70
CA VAL A 255 -6.67 -2.84 -15.80
C VAL A 255 -5.49 -3.43 -16.58
N TYR A 256 -5.78 -3.96 -17.77
CA TYR A 256 -4.74 -4.36 -18.71
C TYR A 256 -3.91 -3.14 -19.10
N SER A 257 -2.59 -3.24 -18.90
CA SER A 257 -1.63 -2.23 -19.32
C SER A 257 -1.57 -2.20 -20.85
N MET A 258 -2.08 -1.15 -21.48
CA MET A 258 -1.84 -0.85 -22.89
C MET A 258 -0.42 -0.31 -23.06
N ARG A 259 0.58 -1.20 -22.94
CA ARG A 259 1.94 -0.95 -23.44
C ARG A 259 2.12 -1.76 -24.71
N GLY A 260 1.93 -1.10 -25.86
CA GLY A 260 2.20 -1.73 -27.15
C GLY A 260 1.50 -1.10 -28.36
N LEU A 261 1.73 0.18 -28.62
CA LEU A 261 1.66 0.71 -29.99
C LEU A 261 2.98 1.40 -30.30
N GLY A 262 3.99 0.57 -30.50
CA GLY A 262 5.11 0.93 -31.35
C GLY A 262 4.77 0.60 -32.80
N LYS A 263 5.14 1.53 -33.69
CA LYS A 263 5.24 1.46 -35.16
C LYS A 263 3.95 1.76 -35.94
N CYS A 264 3.87 2.97 -36.51
CA CYS A 264 4.28 3.30 -37.88
C CYS A 264 4.59 4.79 -37.98
#